data_AF-A0A7G5XCE4-F1
#
_entry.id   AF-A0A7G5XCE4-F1
#
_cell.length_a   1.000
_cell.length_b   1.000
_cell.length_c   1.000
_cell.angle_alpha   90.00
_cell.angle_beta   90.00
_cell.angle_gamma   90.00
#
_symmetry.space_group_name_H-M   'P 1'
#
loop_
_entity.id
_entity.type
_entity.pdbx_description
1 polymer ?
#
loop_
_entity_poly.entity_id
_entity_poly.type
_entity_poly.pdbx_seq_one_letter_code
_entity_poly.pdbx_strand_id
1 'polypeptide(L)'
;MKKILLYTVVAFSSGLFFTNIYNSIVNAANWESNVPKSITAAKDFFGVANPGTFFGVIDPANMILIVLALILFWKKSTSIRLYLGIALLCYVSVMILNFTYFFPRNEMMFLSKQFPEKETLKRVASEWGNMNWVRSFIWLTGLICSFLALDKYTSIK
;
A
#
# COMPACT_ATOMS: atom_id res chain seq x y z
N MET A 1 -7.72 2.19 -26.85
CA MET A 1 -6.54 2.66 -26.07
C MET A 1 -6.91 3.15 -24.68
N LYS A 2 -7.88 4.06 -24.48
CA LYS A 2 -8.22 4.60 -23.14
C LYS A 2 -8.61 3.53 -22.09
N LYS A 3 -9.34 2.46 -22.46
CA LYS A 3 -9.64 1.33 -21.55
C LYS A 3 -8.40 0.66 -20.96
N ILE A 4 -7.30 0.60 -21.72
CA ILE A 4 -6.05 -0.06 -21.28
C ILE A 4 -5.50 0.64 -20.04
N LEU A 5 -5.66 1.97 -19.94
CA LEU A 5 -5.25 2.71 -18.76
C LEU A 5 -6.00 2.24 -17.50
N LEU A 6 -7.32 2.05 -17.57
CA LEU A 6 -8.11 1.57 -16.43
C LEU A 6 -7.74 0.12 -16.05
N TYR A 7 -7.49 -0.75 -17.03
CA TYR A 7 -6.94 -2.08 -16.75
C TYR A 7 -5.57 -2.01 -16.08
N THR A 8 -4.71 -1.07 -16.50
CA THR A 8 -3.37 -0.89 -15.92
C THR A 8 -3.46 -0.38 -14.48
N VAL A 9 -4.35 0.59 -14.21
CA VAL A 9 -4.64 1.08 -12.85
C VAL A 9 -5.07 -0.09 -11.95
N VAL A 10 -6.01 -0.90 -12.41
CA VAL A 10 -6.50 -2.06 -11.66
C VAL A 10 -5.39 -3.08 -11.41
N ALA A 11 -4.57 -3.39 -12.41
CA ALA A 11 -3.46 -4.33 -12.28
C ALA A 11 -2.43 -3.86 -11.23
N PHE A 12 -2.01 -2.60 -11.30
CA PHE A 12 -1.06 -2.01 -10.33
C PHE A 12 -1.67 -1.96 -8.93
N SER A 13 -2.91 -1.48 -8.80
CA SER A 13 -3.61 -1.41 -7.52
C SER A 13 -3.82 -2.79 -6.89
N SER A 14 -4.08 -3.83 -7.70
CA SER A 14 -4.17 -5.22 -7.24
C SER A 14 -2.84 -5.71 -6.71
N GLY A 15 -1.74 -5.47 -7.45
CA GLY A 15 -0.39 -5.82 -7.01
C GLY A 15 -0.03 -5.17 -5.67
N LEU A 16 -0.33 -3.89 -5.50
CA LEU A 16 -0.10 -3.16 -4.24
C LEU A 16 -0.92 -3.75 -3.09
N PHE A 17 -2.21 -4.02 -3.31
CA PHE A 17 -3.07 -4.62 -2.30
C PHE A 17 -2.57 -6.00 -1.86
N PHE A 18 -2.30 -6.92 -2.80
CA PHE A 18 -1.86 -8.27 -2.46
C PHE A 18 -0.48 -8.30 -1.82
N THR A 19 0.45 -7.45 -2.26
CA THR A 19 1.75 -7.32 -1.57
C THR A 19 1.58 -6.76 -0.16
N ASN A 20 0.65 -5.82 0.07
CA ASN A 20 0.37 -5.31 1.42
C ASN A 20 -0.26 -6.37 2.33
N ILE A 21 -1.14 -7.22 1.79
CA ILE A 21 -1.71 -8.37 2.50
C ILE A 21 -0.62 -9.39 2.82
N TYR A 22 0.26 -9.72 1.87
CA TYR A 22 1.42 -10.58 2.11
C TYR A 22 2.30 -10.04 3.25
N ASN A 23 2.53 -8.72 3.26
CA ASN A 23 3.24 -8.06 4.34
C ASN A 23 2.57 -8.27 5.71
N SER A 24 1.24 -8.23 5.81
CA SER A 24 0.55 -8.55 7.07
C SER A 24 0.62 -10.02 7.45
N ILE A 25 0.32 -10.92 6.49
CA ILE A 25 0.15 -12.35 6.77
C ILE A 25 1.50 -13.02 7.02
N VAL A 26 2.51 -12.68 6.22
CA VAL A 26 3.79 -13.38 6.23
C VAL A 26 4.84 -12.54 6.96
N ASN A 27 5.11 -11.33 6.49
CA ASN A 27 6.24 -10.57 7.03
C ASN A 27 5.99 -10.11 8.47
N ALA A 28 4.81 -9.56 8.76
CA ALA A 28 4.46 -9.08 10.09
C ALA A 28 4.39 -10.19 11.13
N ALA A 29 3.73 -11.31 10.78
CA ALA A 29 3.71 -12.50 11.62
C ALA A 29 5.13 -12.98 11.98
N ASN A 30 6.07 -12.94 11.04
CA ASN A 30 7.45 -13.34 11.29
C ASN A 30 8.18 -12.38 12.23
N TRP A 31 8.21 -11.07 11.96
CA TRP A 31 8.97 -10.15 12.81
C TRP A 31 8.31 -9.88 14.17
N GLU A 32 7.01 -10.13 14.36
CA GLU A 32 6.32 -10.03 15.66
C GLU A 32 6.51 -11.24 16.58
N SER A 33 6.89 -12.40 16.03
CA SER A 33 6.88 -13.69 16.74
C SER A 33 7.81 -13.79 17.96
N ASN A 34 9.03 -13.26 17.90
CA ASN A 34 10.05 -13.42 18.94
C ASN A 34 10.98 -12.20 19.04
N VAL A 35 10.39 -11.04 19.34
CA VAL A 35 11.11 -9.77 19.47
C VAL A 35 12.10 -9.82 20.66
N PRO A 36 13.39 -9.43 20.49
CA PRO A 36 13.98 -8.74 19.33
C PRO A 36 14.57 -9.66 18.26
N LYS A 37 14.75 -10.96 18.53
CA LYS A 37 15.48 -11.89 17.64
C LYS A 37 14.85 -11.97 16.25
N SER A 38 13.53 -12.00 16.16
CA SER A 38 12.79 -12.03 14.89
C SER A 38 13.01 -10.78 14.03
N ILE A 39 13.13 -9.61 14.66
CA ILE A 39 13.39 -8.34 13.97
C ILE A 39 14.84 -8.27 13.47
N THR A 40 15.81 -8.74 14.27
CA THR A 40 17.20 -8.89 13.81
C THR A 40 17.26 -9.80 12.58
N ALA A 41 16.62 -10.97 12.64
CA ALA A 41 16.59 -11.91 11.53
C ALA A 41 15.94 -11.31 10.26
N ALA A 42 14.85 -10.56 10.42
CA ALA A 42 14.21 -9.88 9.30
C ALA A 42 15.11 -8.79 8.69
N LYS A 43 15.82 -8.01 9.52
CA LYS A 43 16.79 -7.00 9.07
C LYS A 43 17.91 -7.64 8.25
N ASP A 44 18.45 -8.77 8.74
CA ASP A 44 19.52 -9.50 8.05
C ASP A 44 19.03 -10.11 6.73
N PHE A 45 17.83 -10.69 6.71
CA PHE A 45 17.21 -11.23 5.49
C PHE A 45 16.98 -10.16 4.41
N PHE A 46 16.52 -8.97 4.82
CA PHE A 46 16.21 -7.86 3.92
C PHE A 46 17.40 -6.93 3.64
N GLY A 47 18.64 -7.39 3.86
CA GLY A 47 19.85 -6.57 3.73
C GLY A 47 20.15 -6.05 2.31
N VAL A 48 19.59 -6.67 1.26
CA VAL A 48 19.78 -6.25 -0.15
C VAL A 48 18.54 -5.55 -0.71
N ALA A 49 17.38 -6.18 -0.55
CA ALA A 49 16.09 -5.64 -0.97
C ALA A 49 15.06 -5.91 0.11
N ASN A 50 14.09 -5.01 0.25
CA ASN A 50 13.05 -5.10 1.26
C ASN A 50 11.69 -4.72 0.64
N PRO A 51 10.57 -4.87 1.35
CA PRO A 51 9.27 -4.49 0.80
C PRO A 51 9.24 -3.05 0.27
N GLY A 52 9.95 -2.12 0.93
CA GLY A 52 10.10 -0.73 0.48
C GLY A 52 10.75 -0.58 -0.89
N THR A 53 11.59 -1.52 -1.33
CA THR A 53 12.13 -1.55 -2.71
C THR A 53 11.02 -1.69 -3.75
N PHE A 54 10.02 -2.55 -3.49
CA PHE A 54 8.86 -2.71 -4.37
C PHE A 54 7.91 -1.50 -4.30
N PHE A 55 7.51 -1.11 -3.08
CA PHE A 55 6.55 0.00 -2.91
C PHE A 55 7.12 1.33 -3.41
N GLY A 56 8.42 1.57 -3.25
CA GLY A 56 9.08 2.79 -3.74
C GLY A 56 9.02 2.98 -5.26
N VAL A 57 8.76 1.91 -6.03
CA VAL A 57 8.58 1.98 -7.49
C VAL A 57 7.11 1.92 -7.88
N ILE A 58 6.37 0.98 -7.31
CA ILE A 58 5.00 0.69 -7.74
C ILE A 58 3.98 1.69 -7.19
N ASP A 59 4.15 2.21 -5.96
CA ASP A 59 3.23 3.22 -5.40
C ASP A 59 3.22 4.51 -6.25
N PRO A 60 4.37 5.14 -6.58
CA PRO A 60 4.38 6.34 -7.41
C PRO A 60 3.82 6.09 -8.81
N ALA A 61 4.13 4.94 -9.41
CA ALA A 61 3.60 4.56 -10.72
C ALA A 61 2.07 4.45 -10.69
N ASN A 62 1.51 3.78 -9.68
CA ASN A 62 0.05 3.68 -9.50
C ASN A 62 -0.59 5.06 -9.27
N MET A 63 0.08 5.94 -8.51
CA MET A 63 -0.38 7.32 -8.27
C MET A 63 -0.47 8.13 -9.58
N ILE A 64 0.55 8.04 -10.44
CA ILE A 64 0.53 8.69 -11.75
C ILE A 64 -0.60 8.13 -12.61
N LEU A 65 -0.77 6.80 -12.64
CA LEU A 65 -1.81 6.13 -13.42
C LEU A 65 -3.22 6.56 -13.00
N ILE A 66 -3.50 6.62 -11.69
CA ILE A 66 -4.84 7.01 -11.21
C ILE A 66 -5.14 8.50 -11.49
N VAL A 67 -4.15 9.38 -11.38
CA VAL A 67 -4.30 10.81 -11.72
C VAL A 67 -4.55 10.97 -13.22
N LEU A 68 -3.77 10.30 -14.06
CA LEU A 68 -3.97 10.31 -15.51
C LEU A 68 -5.35 9.77 -15.89
N ALA A 69 -5.79 8.69 -15.24
CA ALA A 69 -7.13 8.15 -15.44
C ALA A 69 -8.19 9.21 -15.06
N LEU A 70 -8.09 9.81 -13.88
CA LEU A 70 -9.06 10.81 -13.45
C LEU A 70 -9.16 12.00 -14.43
N ILE A 71 -8.02 12.51 -14.91
CA ILE A 71 -7.97 13.60 -15.91
C ILE A 71 -8.61 13.17 -17.24
N LEU A 72 -8.21 12.03 -17.78
CA LEU A 72 -8.67 11.57 -19.11
C LEU A 72 -10.15 11.17 -19.14
N PHE A 73 -10.68 10.71 -18.01
CA PHE A 73 -12.08 10.29 -17.86
C PHE A 73 -12.96 11.35 -17.18
N TRP A 74 -12.43 12.53 -16.86
CA TRP A 74 -13.12 13.58 -16.09
C TRP A 74 -14.49 13.98 -16.65
N LYS A 75 -14.59 14.09 -17.98
CA LYS A 75 -15.81 14.50 -18.69
C LYS A 75 -16.62 13.30 -19.23
N LYS A 76 -16.22 12.06 -18.94
CA LYS A 76 -16.86 10.87 -19.52
C LYS A 76 -18.12 10.43 -18.79
N SER A 77 -18.08 10.39 -17.46
CA SER A 77 -19.24 10.03 -16.64
C SER A 77 -19.02 10.52 -15.22
N THR A 78 -20.06 11.07 -14.60
CA THR A 78 -20.02 11.47 -13.19
C THR A 78 -19.69 10.29 -12.28
N SER A 79 -20.20 9.08 -12.56
CA SER A 79 -19.90 7.88 -11.78
C SER A 79 -18.44 7.45 -11.91
N ILE A 80 -17.89 7.43 -13.13
CA ILE A 80 -16.47 7.09 -13.35
C ILE A 80 -15.58 8.09 -12.60
N ARG A 81 -15.88 9.39 -12.70
CA ARG A 81 -15.15 10.44 -11.99
C ARG A 81 -15.23 10.26 -10.48
N LEU A 82 -16.40 9.92 -9.93
CA LEU A 82 -16.58 9.67 -8.51
C LEU A 82 -15.72 8.49 -8.04
N TYR A 83 -15.78 7.35 -8.74
CA TYR A 83 -15.01 6.16 -8.37
C TYR A 83 -13.50 6.40 -8.45
N LEU A 84 -13.02 7.03 -9.53
CA LEU A 84 -11.59 7.38 -9.65
C LEU A 84 -11.16 8.40 -8.59
N GLY A 85 -12.03 9.34 -8.23
CA GLY A 85 -11.79 10.31 -7.15
C GLY A 85 -11.65 9.63 -5.78
N ILE A 86 -12.55 8.71 -5.44
CA ILE A 86 -12.48 7.93 -4.21
C ILE A 86 -11.21 7.07 -4.19
N ALA A 87 -10.89 6.38 -5.31
CA ALA A 87 -9.67 5.59 -5.41
C ALA A 87 -8.41 6.43 -5.20
N LEU A 88 -8.33 7.61 -5.82
CA LEU A 88 -7.23 8.56 -5.60
C LEU A 88 -7.12 8.97 -4.13
N LEU A 89 -8.24 9.32 -3.47
CA LEU A 89 -8.24 9.68 -2.04
C LEU A 89 -7.75 8.53 -1.16
N CYS A 90 -8.16 7.29 -1.43
CA CYS A 90 -7.66 6.12 -0.73
C CYS A 90 -6.14 5.97 -0.89
N TYR A 91 -5.62 6.06 -2.12
CA TYR A 91 -4.19 5.87 -2.38
C TYR A 91 -3.34 7.01 -1.80
N VAL A 92 -3.83 8.25 -1.83
CA VAL A 92 -3.19 9.39 -1.14
C VAL A 92 -3.21 9.18 0.37
N SER A 93 -4.31 8.67 0.93
CA SER A 93 -4.41 8.39 2.38
C SER A 93 -3.40 7.33 2.81
N VAL A 94 -3.22 6.27 2.01
CA VAL A 94 -2.17 5.27 2.24
C VAL A 94 -0.78 5.91 2.19
N MET A 95 -0.52 6.76 1.19
CA MET A 95 0.76 7.45 1.07
C MET A 95 1.06 8.30 2.31
N ILE A 96 0.08 9.07 2.79
CA ILE A 96 0.21 9.86 4.02
C ILE A 96 0.49 8.96 5.22
N LEU A 97 -0.24 7.84 5.34
CA LEU A 97 -0.05 6.87 6.43
C LEU A 97 1.35 6.24 6.38
N ASN A 98 1.89 5.99 5.18
CA ASN A 98 3.25 5.48 5.00
C ASN A 98 4.30 6.44 5.59
N PHE A 99 4.24 7.73 5.23
CA PHE A 99 5.20 8.72 5.71
C PHE A 99 5.04 9.04 7.20
N THR A 100 3.80 9.19 7.66
CA THR A 100 3.51 9.67 9.02
C THR A 100 3.55 8.57 10.07
N TYR A 101 3.18 7.34 9.70
CA TYR A 101 3.09 6.22 10.62
C TYR A 101 4.18 5.19 10.35
N PHE A 102 4.19 4.57 9.17
CA PHE A 102 5.01 3.38 8.94
C PHE A 102 6.51 3.66 8.85
N PHE A 103 6.94 4.74 8.20
CA PHE A 103 8.36 5.09 8.07
C PHE A 103 9.03 5.27 9.44
N PRO A 104 8.47 6.06 10.38
CA PRO A 104 9.01 6.14 11.74
C PRO A 104 9.14 4.78 12.46
N ARG A 105 8.17 3.86 12.29
CA ARG A 105 8.26 2.53 12.90
C ARG A 105 9.32 1.66 12.22
N ASN A 106 9.43 1.73 10.90
CA ASN A 106 10.46 1.01 10.14
C ASN A 106 11.87 1.48 10.55
N GLU A 107 12.04 2.78 10.80
CA GLU A 107 13.31 3.33 11.32
C GLU A 107 13.68 2.69 12.66
N MET A 108 12.73 2.63 13.60
CA MET A 108 12.93 2.02 14.92
C MET A 108 13.21 0.51 14.83
N MET A 109 12.48 -0.21 13.98
CA MET A 109 12.56 -1.68 13.89
C MET A 109 13.74 -2.17 13.07
N PHE A 110 14.08 -1.53 11.96
CA PHE A 110 14.97 -2.14 10.96
C PHE A 110 16.21 -1.30 10.67
N LEU A 111 16.13 0.04 10.74
CA LEU A 111 17.19 0.92 10.25
C LEU A 111 18.08 1.49 11.36
N SER A 112 17.58 1.56 12.59
CA SER A 112 18.34 2.03 13.76
C SER A 112 19.62 1.18 14.00
N LYS A 113 20.72 1.85 14.37
CA LYS A 113 21.99 1.18 14.73
C LYS A 113 21.89 0.44 16.06
N GLN A 114 21.11 0.97 16.99
CA GLN A 114 20.80 0.35 18.26
C GLN A 114 19.29 0.23 18.39
N PHE A 115 18.81 -0.96 18.71
CA PHE A 115 17.39 -1.15 18.94
C PHE A 115 16.94 -0.45 20.22
N PRO A 116 15.69 0.04 20.25
CA PRO A 116 15.03 0.40 21.49
C PRO A 116 15.01 -0.76 22.47
N GLU A 117 14.65 -0.47 23.72
CA GLU A 117 14.37 -1.51 24.70
C GLU A 117 13.33 -2.51 24.16
N LYS A 118 13.51 -3.79 24.51
CA LYS A 118 12.70 -4.91 24.03
C LYS A 118 11.20 -4.64 24.06
N GLU A 119 10.68 -4.10 25.16
CA GLU A 119 9.24 -3.83 25.29
C GLU A 119 8.77 -2.73 24.34
N THR A 120 9.58 -1.68 24.13
CA THR A 120 9.29 -0.65 23.12
C THR A 120 9.30 -1.25 21.72
N LEU A 121 10.28 -2.09 21.40
CA LEU A 121 10.37 -2.73 20.10
C LEU A 121 9.19 -3.67 19.82
N LYS A 122 8.74 -4.42 20.84
CA LYS A 122 7.58 -5.30 20.74
C LYS A 122 6.28 -4.52 20.52
N ARG A 123 6.12 -3.40 21.24
CA ARG A 123 4.99 -2.48 21.03
C ARG A 123 4.99 -1.93 19.61
N VAL A 124 6.12 -1.42 19.14
CA VAL A 124 6.27 -0.85 17.78
C VAL A 124 5.94 -1.87 16.69
N ALA A 125 6.38 -3.13 16.86
CA ALA A 125 6.04 -4.21 15.93
C ALA A 125 4.53 -4.48 15.87
N SER A 126 3.89 -4.61 17.05
CA SER A 126 2.43 -4.81 17.14
C SER A 126 1.63 -3.63 16.59
N GLU A 127 2.06 -2.40 16.86
CA GLU A 127 1.50 -1.16 16.28
C GLU A 127 1.56 -1.19 14.75
N TRP A 128 2.70 -1.57 14.19
CA TRP A 128 2.89 -1.71 12.76
C TRP A 128 1.93 -2.75 12.16
N GLY A 129 1.86 -3.95 12.74
CA GLY A 129 1.00 -5.04 12.26
C GLY A 129 -0.47 -4.66 12.23
N ASN A 130 -0.96 -4.11 13.33
CA ASN A 130 -2.36 -3.68 13.47
C ASN A 130 -2.72 -2.57 12.46
N MET A 131 -1.87 -1.56 12.34
CA MET A 131 -2.11 -0.47 11.39
C MET A 131 -2.00 -0.94 9.94
N ASN A 132 -1.20 -1.98 9.66
CA ASN A 132 -1.11 -2.51 8.29
C ASN A 132 -2.43 -3.13 7.81
N TRP A 133 -3.23 -3.70 8.71
CA TRP A 133 -4.59 -4.15 8.37
C TRP A 133 -5.53 -3.01 8.04
N VAL A 134 -5.43 -1.88 8.76
CA VAL A 134 -6.16 -0.65 8.40
C VAL A 134 -5.72 -0.16 7.03
N ARG A 135 -4.40 -0.12 6.77
CA ARG A 135 -3.86 0.21 5.44
C ARG A 135 -4.37 -0.72 4.34
N SER A 136 -4.46 -2.03 4.60
CA SER A 136 -5.04 -3.01 3.68
C SER A 136 -6.50 -2.72 3.34
N PHE A 137 -7.31 -2.31 4.32
CA PHE A 137 -8.70 -1.94 4.08
C PHE A 137 -8.83 -0.70 3.17
N ILE A 138 -7.99 0.31 3.39
CA ILE A 138 -7.95 1.51 2.53
C ILE A 138 -7.53 1.14 1.10
N TRP A 139 -6.51 0.29 0.95
CA TRP A 139 -6.11 -0.25 -0.36
C TRP A 139 -7.25 -0.97 -1.07
N LEU A 140 -7.94 -1.87 -0.37
CA LEU A 140 -9.06 -2.64 -0.91
C LEU A 140 -10.18 -1.71 -1.38
N THR A 141 -10.51 -0.69 -0.60
CA THR A 141 -11.55 0.29 -0.96
C THR A 141 -11.19 1.03 -2.26
N GLY A 142 -9.95 1.49 -2.38
CA GLY A 142 -9.47 2.13 -3.60
C GLY A 142 -9.45 1.18 -4.81
N LEU A 143 -9.07 -0.08 -4.58
CA LEU A 143 -9.05 -1.12 -5.61
C LEU A 143 -10.47 -1.42 -6.12
N ILE A 144 -11.44 -1.61 -5.22
CA ILE A 144 -12.85 -1.82 -5.58
C ILE A 144 -13.36 -0.63 -6.41
N CYS A 145 -13.08 0.60 -6.00
CA CYS A 145 -13.47 1.79 -6.77
C CYS A 145 -12.80 1.82 -8.16
N SER A 146 -11.54 1.39 -8.26
CA SER A 146 -10.85 1.27 -9.55
C SER A 146 -11.52 0.23 -10.48
N PHE A 147 -11.95 -0.90 -9.93
CA PHE A 147 -12.76 -1.89 -10.66
C PHE A 147 -14.12 -1.34 -11.08
N LEU A 148 -14.82 -0.63 -10.19
CA LEU A 148 -16.13 -0.01 -10.50
C LEU A 148 -16.01 1.04 -11.60
N ALA A 149 -14.92 1.82 -11.62
CA ALA A 149 -14.65 2.76 -12.70
C ALA A 149 -14.43 2.05 -14.05
N LEU A 150 -13.67 0.95 -14.04
CA LEU A 150 -13.43 0.12 -15.22
C LEU A 150 -14.72 -0.51 -15.73
N ASP A 151 -15.48 -1.18 -14.86
CA ASP A 151 -16.75 -1.84 -15.19
C ASP A 151 -17.78 -0.86 -15.75
N LYS A 152 -17.89 0.31 -15.11
CA LYS A 152 -18.78 1.36 -15.59
C LYS A 152 -18.36 1.86 -16.97
N TYR A 153 -17.06 2.01 -17.23
CA TYR A 153 -16.58 2.43 -18.54
C TYR A 153 -16.86 1.39 -19.63
N THR A 154 -16.69 0.10 -19.33
CA THR A 154 -16.96 -0.98 -20.30
C THR A 154 -18.45 -1.20 -20.55
N SER A 155 -19.31 -0.80 -19.61
CA SER A 155 -20.77 -0.92 -19.72
C SER A 155 -21.44 0.24 -20.48
N ILE A 156 -20.74 1.36 -20.70
CA ILE A 156 -21.26 2.47 -21.52
C ILE A 156 -21.06 2.10 -22.99
N LYS A 157 -22.18 1.84 -23.70
CA LYS A 157 -22.21 1.67 -25.16
C LYS A 157 -21.86 2.96 -25.88
#